data_AF-A0A9D7NDB6-F1
#
_entry.id   AF-A0A9D7NDB6-F1
#
_cell.length_a   1.000
_cell.length_b   1.000
_cell.length_c   1.000
_cell.angle_alpha   90.00
_cell.angle_beta   90.00
_cell.angle_gamma   90.00
#
_symmetry.space_group_name_H-M   'P 1'
#
loop_
_entity.id
_entity.type
_entity.pdbx_description
1 polymer ?
#
loop_
_entity_poly.entity_id
_entity_poly.type
_entity_poly.pdbx_seq_one_letter_code
_entity_poly.pdbx_strand_id
1 'polypeptide(L)'
;MKTPLAGLWSLAQTLLTQKPMLKNLPVFSAYLAMLVLVCNSLQLTAQETYAPNLQAIQRQLSIKLPFARVAQNLNVEVINNLVIVEGDIILGPLVSFEGDNAVAIDGAQYRWPGSVIPYTIAPGHPQMAAIQWAINHVNSNTNICLVPRTNQGDFVRFVSGSGCASYVGRQGGMQDIVIGNCSQGSIAHEICHAAGLWHEHSRADRDNFITVNWANITAGKEHNFNKHVADGTDIGTYDYGSIMHYGTHGFSKNGQPTISIRKPPGTNATTIGQRNAMSPKDKAAINNLYAPGPCKSTDCGTEDCLTFNPGGLMVKQNGNIWQVISGNSAMFAAPNKTEADRIVQLLKHLGFTRNCYVGRPAPSFQYSLVNAAASNAPMLAGEDCISFNPANLKIQTISGRIKITDGNSLLFDFGTSMAEAQLALCLIKKYKFTKTCYVGRPDPSFQYMRK
;
A
#
# COMPACT_ATOMS: atom_id res chain seq x y z
N MET A 1 24.16 -22.14 1.48
CA MET A 1 25.63 -21.91 1.51
C MET A 1 25.87 -20.43 1.81
N LYS A 2 26.66 -20.10 2.83
CA LYS A 2 27.03 -18.70 3.12
C LYS A 2 27.74 -18.12 1.89
N THR A 3 27.25 -17.00 1.36
CA THR A 3 27.85 -16.35 0.19
C THR A 3 29.26 -15.84 0.50
N PRO A 4 30.20 -15.83 -0.48
CA PRO A 4 31.61 -15.49 -0.24
C PRO A 4 31.85 -14.02 0.14
N LEU A 5 30.83 -13.17 0.04
CA LEU A 5 30.93 -11.72 0.19
C LEU A 5 31.03 -11.24 1.65
N ALA A 6 30.41 -11.95 2.60
CA ALA A 6 30.50 -11.59 4.02
C ALA A 6 31.91 -11.81 4.58
N GLY A 7 32.63 -12.84 4.08
CA GLY A 7 34.01 -13.13 4.48
C GLY A 7 35.00 -12.06 4.01
N LEU A 8 34.79 -11.50 2.81
CA LEU A 8 35.65 -10.47 2.25
C LEU A 8 35.54 -9.14 3.01
N TRP A 9 34.35 -8.79 3.51
CA TRP A 9 34.14 -7.57 4.30
C TRP A 9 34.79 -7.67 5.69
N SER A 10 34.69 -8.85 6.34
CA SER A 10 35.36 -9.13 7.61
C SER A 10 36.88 -9.11 7.49
N LEU A 11 37.42 -9.70 6.41
CA LEU A 11 38.87 -9.68 6.10
C LEU A 11 39.36 -8.26 5.84
N ALA A 12 38.61 -7.44 5.08
CA ALA A 12 38.96 -6.04 4.82
C ALA A 12 38.98 -5.20 6.11
N GLN A 13 38.02 -5.39 7.02
CA GLN A 13 38.02 -4.70 8.31
C GLN A 13 39.16 -5.14 9.22
N THR A 14 39.51 -6.43 9.21
CA THR A 14 40.61 -6.97 10.03
C THR A 14 41.99 -6.50 9.51
N LEU A 15 42.15 -6.37 8.19
CA LEU A 15 43.34 -5.78 7.58
C LEU A 15 43.48 -4.28 7.89
N LEU A 16 42.37 -3.54 7.95
CA LEU A 16 42.35 -2.10 8.27
C LEU A 16 42.65 -1.80 9.75
N THR A 17 42.31 -2.72 10.66
CA THR A 17 42.63 -2.58 12.09
C THR A 17 44.06 -2.99 12.41
N GLN A 18 44.64 -3.93 11.65
CA GLN A 18 46.01 -4.42 11.90
C GLN A 18 47.11 -3.59 11.22
N LYS A 19 46.83 -2.83 10.14
CA LYS A 19 47.84 -2.02 9.44
C LYS A 19 47.31 -0.63 9.03
N PRO A 20 47.35 0.38 9.93
CA PRO A 20 46.83 1.72 9.67
C PRO A 20 47.56 2.50 8.55
N MET A 21 48.76 2.05 8.14
CA MET A 21 49.54 2.70 7.08
C MET A 21 49.01 2.48 5.65
N LEU A 22 48.02 1.60 5.45
CA LEU A 22 47.41 1.34 4.12
C LEU A 22 46.38 2.41 3.70
N LYS A 23 45.94 3.29 4.61
CA LYS A 23 44.92 4.33 4.34
C LYS A 23 45.41 5.47 3.43
N ASN A 24 46.73 5.64 3.27
CA ASN A 24 47.32 6.80 2.58
C ASN A 24 47.88 6.48 1.18
N LEU A 25 47.65 5.28 0.66
CA LEU A 25 48.09 4.90 -0.69
C LEU A 25 47.01 5.27 -1.73
N PRO A 26 47.32 6.08 -2.77
CA PRO A 26 46.36 6.49 -3.78
C PRO A 26 45.73 5.32 -4.56
N VAL A 27 46.40 4.16 -4.56
CA VAL A 27 45.92 2.91 -5.19
C VAL A 27 44.76 2.28 -4.42
N PHE A 28 44.67 2.48 -3.10
CA PHE A 28 43.63 1.87 -2.25
C PHE A 28 42.29 2.60 -2.37
N SER A 29 42.31 3.93 -2.50
CA SER A 29 41.13 4.74 -2.78
C SER A 29 40.54 4.46 -4.17
N ALA A 30 41.40 4.17 -5.16
CA ALA A 30 40.96 3.75 -6.49
C ALA A 30 40.32 2.34 -6.50
N TYR A 31 40.86 1.42 -5.71
CA TYR A 31 40.30 0.07 -5.57
C TYR A 31 38.94 0.06 -4.84
N LEU A 32 38.78 0.89 -3.80
CA LEU A 32 37.50 1.02 -3.08
C LEU A 32 36.45 1.74 -3.95
N ALA A 33 36.85 2.76 -4.70
CA ALA A 33 35.97 3.42 -5.68
C ALA A 33 35.57 2.48 -6.82
N MET A 34 36.49 1.65 -7.33
CA MET A 34 36.17 0.59 -8.29
C MET A 34 35.25 -0.48 -7.69
N LEU A 35 35.45 -0.89 -6.43
CA LEU A 35 34.56 -1.85 -5.77
C LEU A 35 33.15 -1.28 -5.55
N VAL A 36 33.03 0.02 -5.24
CA VAL A 36 31.73 0.71 -5.14
C VAL A 36 31.08 0.89 -6.50
N LEU A 37 31.86 1.20 -7.56
CA LEU A 37 31.38 1.26 -8.95
C LEU A 37 30.94 -0.12 -9.46
N VAL A 38 31.69 -1.18 -9.16
CA VAL A 38 31.37 -2.57 -9.51
C VAL A 38 30.14 -3.07 -8.73
N CYS A 39 30.01 -2.74 -7.44
CA CYS A 39 28.80 -3.01 -6.63
C CYS A 39 27.57 -2.23 -7.13
N ASN A 40 27.72 -0.98 -7.56
CA ASN A 40 26.62 -0.21 -8.15
C ASN A 40 26.23 -0.71 -9.55
N SER A 41 27.15 -1.32 -10.30
CA SER A 41 26.87 -1.93 -11.61
C SER A 41 26.38 -3.38 -11.52
N LEU A 42 26.51 -4.04 -10.37
CA LEU A 42 25.95 -5.36 -10.06
C LEU A 42 24.63 -5.23 -9.29
N GLN A 43 23.75 -4.34 -9.71
CA GLN A 43 22.32 -4.58 -9.52
C GLN A 43 21.90 -5.65 -10.55
N LEU A 44 22.29 -6.91 -10.31
CA LEU A 44 21.43 -8.00 -10.75
C LEU A 44 20.14 -7.82 -9.95
N THR A 45 19.15 -7.17 -10.55
CA THR A 45 17.78 -7.27 -10.07
C THR A 45 17.42 -8.75 -10.23
N ALA A 46 17.60 -9.51 -9.14
CA ALA A 46 17.16 -10.88 -9.10
C ALA A 46 15.65 -10.85 -9.40
N GLN A 47 15.25 -11.51 -10.48
CA GLN A 47 13.86 -11.60 -10.89
C GLN A 47 13.03 -12.14 -9.74
N GLU A 48 11.90 -11.49 -9.44
CA GLU A 48 10.93 -12.00 -8.48
C GLU A 48 10.54 -13.43 -8.86
N THR A 49 10.53 -14.30 -7.85
CA THR A 49 10.26 -15.73 -8.00
C THR A 49 9.62 -16.24 -6.72
N TYR A 50 8.69 -17.18 -6.84
CA TYR A 50 8.16 -17.92 -5.71
C TYR A 50 9.10 -19.07 -5.32
N ALA A 51 9.49 -19.13 -4.06
CA ALA A 51 10.26 -20.21 -3.46
C ALA A 51 11.45 -20.72 -4.31
N PRO A 52 12.37 -19.85 -4.76
CA PRO A 52 13.43 -20.20 -5.71
C PRO A 52 14.43 -21.27 -5.22
N ASN A 53 14.41 -21.56 -3.92
CA ASN A 53 15.26 -22.58 -3.31
C ASN A 53 14.64 -23.99 -3.34
N LEU A 54 13.40 -24.12 -3.82
CA LEU A 54 12.68 -25.39 -3.90
C LEU A 54 12.69 -25.92 -5.33
N GLN A 55 12.63 -27.24 -5.46
CA GLN A 55 12.56 -27.88 -6.77
C GLN A 55 11.18 -27.69 -7.38
N ALA A 56 11.14 -27.14 -8.59
CA ALA A 56 9.92 -27.02 -9.38
C ALA A 56 9.71 -28.28 -10.25
N ILE A 57 8.46 -28.74 -10.33
CA ILE A 57 8.04 -29.78 -11.27
C ILE A 57 7.34 -29.11 -12.44
N GLN A 58 7.84 -29.32 -13.66
CA GLN A 58 7.16 -28.84 -14.86
C GLN A 58 5.95 -29.72 -15.17
N ARG A 59 4.79 -29.09 -15.39
CA ARG A 59 3.54 -29.75 -15.78
C ARG A 59 2.92 -29.00 -16.95
N GLN A 60 2.22 -29.70 -17.82
CA GLN A 60 1.29 -29.08 -18.76
C GLN A 60 -0.13 -29.27 -18.23
N LEU A 61 -0.83 -28.17 -17.98
CA LEU A 61 -2.18 -28.18 -17.42
C LEU A 61 -3.13 -27.40 -18.33
N SER A 62 -4.38 -27.87 -18.45
CA SER A 62 -5.46 -27.09 -19.07
C SER A 62 -6.04 -26.16 -18.03
N ILE A 63 -5.61 -24.90 -18.05
CA ILE A 63 -5.95 -23.89 -17.05
C ILE A 63 -6.81 -22.82 -17.72
N LYS A 64 -7.94 -22.48 -17.11
CA LYS A 64 -8.64 -21.25 -17.45
C LYS A 64 -8.24 -20.18 -16.44
N LEU A 65 -7.33 -19.31 -16.89
CA LEU A 65 -6.75 -18.25 -16.07
C LEU A 65 -7.81 -17.20 -15.69
N PRO A 66 -7.58 -16.43 -14.60
CA PRO A 66 -8.35 -15.23 -14.34
C PRO A 66 -8.39 -14.36 -15.61
N PHE A 67 -9.57 -13.86 -15.95
CA PHE A 67 -9.81 -13.02 -17.14
C PHE A 67 -9.72 -13.74 -18.52
N ALA A 68 -9.45 -15.06 -18.54
CA ALA A 68 -9.46 -15.87 -19.76
C ALA A 68 -10.88 -16.25 -20.21
N ARG A 69 -11.20 -16.03 -21.50
CA ARG A 69 -12.47 -16.48 -22.08
C ARG A 69 -12.56 -18.00 -22.25
N VAL A 70 -11.42 -18.64 -22.47
CA VAL A 70 -11.32 -20.08 -22.77
C VAL A 70 -10.15 -20.67 -21.97
N ALA A 71 -10.26 -21.95 -21.60
CA ALA A 71 -9.14 -22.69 -21.02
C ALA A 71 -7.98 -22.80 -22.01
N GLN A 72 -6.75 -22.73 -21.51
CA GLN A 72 -5.52 -22.80 -22.28
C GLN A 72 -4.63 -23.91 -21.72
N ASN A 73 -3.94 -24.64 -22.62
CA ASN A 73 -2.91 -25.59 -22.22
C ASN A 73 -1.62 -24.82 -21.94
N LEU A 74 -1.25 -24.72 -20.66
CA LEU A 74 -0.10 -23.98 -20.20
C LEU A 74 0.94 -24.92 -19.60
N ASN A 75 2.20 -24.68 -19.97
CA ASN A 75 3.32 -25.22 -19.21
C ASN A 75 3.50 -24.35 -17.97
N VAL A 76 3.59 -24.99 -16.81
CA VAL A 76 3.61 -24.34 -15.50
C VAL A 76 4.61 -25.00 -14.58
N GLU A 77 5.00 -24.27 -13.54
CA GLU A 77 5.80 -24.80 -12.45
C GLU A 77 4.90 -25.19 -11.28
N VAL A 78 5.08 -26.39 -10.74
CA VAL A 78 4.44 -26.79 -9.49
C VAL A 78 5.49 -26.80 -8.38
N ILE A 79 5.26 -25.99 -7.35
CA ILE A 79 6.11 -25.89 -6.16
C ILE A 79 5.22 -26.04 -4.93
N ASN A 80 5.51 -27.02 -4.07
CA ASN A 80 4.71 -27.32 -2.86
C ASN A 80 3.20 -27.40 -3.13
N ASN A 81 2.81 -28.12 -4.19
CA ASN A 81 1.41 -28.27 -4.60
C ASN A 81 0.73 -26.96 -5.04
N LEU A 82 1.47 -25.88 -5.29
CA LEU A 82 0.96 -24.65 -5.89
C LEU A 82 1.44 -24.53 -7.33
N VAL A 83 0.54 -24.12 -8.21
CA VAL A 83 0.83 -23.82 -9.61
C VAL A 83 1.31 -22.37 -9.73
N ILE A 84 2.51 -22.20 -10.29
CA ILE A 84 3.22 -20.94 -10.44
C ILE A 84 3.44 -20.67 -11.93
N VAL A 85 3.18 -19.43 -12.33
CA VAL A 85 3.46 -18.92 -13.68
C VAL A 85 4.19 -17.59 -13.59
N GLU A 86 4.90 -17.23 -14.65
CA GLU A 86 5.71 -16.01 -14.72
C GLU A 86 6.56 -15.78 -13.46
N GLY A 87 7.14 -16.87 -12.92
CA GLY A 87 8.05 -16.82 -11.77
C GLY A 87 7.41 -16.59 -10.41
N ASP A 88 6.50 -15.64 -10.27
CA ASP A 88 5.98 -15.09 -9.00
C ASP A 88 4.44 -15.03 -8.93
N ILE A 89 3.74 -15.48 -9.97
CA ILE A 89 2.28 -15.51 -9.98
C ILE A 89 1.77 -16.86 -9.50
N ILE A 90 1.02 -16.86 -8.40
CA ILE A 90 0.35 -18.04 -7.85
C ILE A 90 -1.03 -18.17 -8.48
N LEU A 91 -1.31 -19.30 -9.12
CA LEU A 91 -2.66 -19.61 -9.66
C LEU A 91 -3.52 -20.38 -8.65
N GLY A 92 -2.89 -21.10 -7.73
CA GLY A 92 -3.56 -21.86 -6.66
C GLY A 92 -3.07 -23.30 -6.54
N PRO A 93 -3.73 -24.11 -5.69
CA PRO A 93 -3.35 -25.51 -5.47
C PRO A 93 -3.51 -26.36 -6.74
N LEU A 94 -2.54 -27.24 -7.01
CA LEU A 94 -2.52 -28.16 -8.16
C LEU A 94 -3.81 -28.97 -8.30
N VAL A 95 -4.37 -29.44 -7.17
CA VAL A 95 -5.62 -30.20 -7.12
C VAL A 95 -6.82 -29.44 -7.73
N SER A 96 -6.77 -28.12 -7.80
CA SER A 96 -7.81 -27.29 -8.42
C SER A 96 -7.79 -27.38 -9.95
N PHE A 97 -6.72 -27.94 -10.52
CA PHE A 97 -6.46 -28.11 -11.95
C PHE A 97 -6.38 -29.58 -12.36
N GLU A 98 -6.36 -30.51 -11.39
CA GLU A 98 -6.38 -31.95 -11.61
C GLU A 98 -7.82 -32.48 -11.45
N GLY A 99 -8.58 -32.44 -12.55
CA GLY A 99 -9.97 -32.94 -12.67
C GLY A 99 -10.74 -32.25 -13.80
N ASP A 100 -11.76 -32.90 -14.39
CA ASP A 100 -12.56 -32.42 -15.55
C ASP A 100 -13.30 -31.08 -15.34
N ASN A 101 -13.13 -30.43 -14.20
CA ASN A 101 -13.63 -29.09 -13.94
C ASN A 101 -12.43 -28.14 -13.80
N ALA A 102 -12.01 -27.54 -14.92
CA ALA A 102 -11.22 -26.33 -14.87
C ALA A 102 -12.06 -25.26 -14.15
N VAL A 103 -11.85 -25.12 -12.84
CA VAL A 103 -12.54 -24.09 -12.06
C VAL A 103 -12.00 -22.77 -12.55
N ALA A 104 -12.89 -22.06 -13.20
CA ALA A 104 -12.58 -20.82 -13.86
C ALA A 104 -13.64 -19.83 -13.51
N ILE A 105 -13.24 -18.79 -12.81
CA ILE A 105 -14.12 -17.67 -12.54
C ILE A 105 -13.95 -16.70 -13.77
N ASP A 106 -14.92 -15.84 -14.05
CA ASP A 106 -14.93 -14.88 -15.17
C ASP A 106 -14.98 -13.45 -14.59
N GLY A 107 -15.05 -12.39 -15.40
CA GLY A 107 -15.83 -11.19 -15.05
C GLY A 107 -15.38 -10.30 -13.89
N ALA A 108 -16.16 -9.22 -13.68
CA ALA A 108 -15.94 -8.22 -12.63
C ALA A 108 -15.77 -8.80 -11.22
N GLN A 109 -16.16 -10.06 -10.99
CA GLN A 109 -15.98 -10.72 -9.71
C GLN A 109 -14.50 -10.89 -9.29
N TYR A 110 -13.52 -10.86 -10.19
CA TYR A 110 -12.10 -10.86 -9.79
C TYR A 110 -11.57 -9.50 -9.33
N ARG A 111 -12.35 -8.45 -9.53
CA ARG A 111 -12.02 -7.14 -8.96
C ARG A 111 -12.40 -7.15 -7.49
N TRP A 112 -11.60 -6.46 -6.71
CA TRP A 112 -11.92 -6.19 -5.32
C TRP A 112 -13.16 -5.27 -5.21
N PRO A 113 -14.25 -5.72 -4.57
CA PRO A 113 -15.47 -4.93 -4.45
C PRO A 113 -15.22 -3.58 -3.77
N GLY A 114 -15.88 -2.53 -4.27
CA GLY A 114 -15.72 -1.17 -3.75
C GLY A 114 -14.31 -0.58 -3.91
N SER A 115 -13.46 -1.21 -4.73
CA SER A 115 -12.04 -0.85 -4.87
C SER A 115 -11.27 -0.94 -3.54
N VAL A 116 -11.66 -1.89 -2.67
CA VAL A 116 -11.06 -2.10 -1.35
C VAL A 116 -10.41 -3.48 -1.28
N ILE A 117 -9.12 -3.54 -0.94
CA ILE A 117 -8.43 -4.78 -0.58
C ILE A 117 -8.27 -4.82 0.94
N PRO A 118 -9.08 -5.59 1.68
CA PRO A 118 -8.83 -5.82 3.09
C PRO A 118 -7.52 -6.60 3.25
N TYR A 119 -6.70 -6.26 4.23
CA TYR A 119 -5.43 -6.95 4.47
C TYR A 119 -5.17 -7.30 5.93
N THR A 120 -4.40 -8.34 6.16
CA THR A 120 -3.71 -8.61 7.42
C THR A 120 -2.22 -8.78 7.17
N ILE A 121 -1.39 -8.53 8.19
CA ILE A 121 0.04 -8.82 8.15
C ILE A 121 0.29 -9.90 9.20
N ALA A 122 0.96 -10.99 8.81
CA ALA A 122 1.28 -12.06 9.74
C ALA A 122 2.05 -11.50 10.96
N PRO A 123 1.70 -11.88 12.20
CA PRO A 123 2.39 -11.40 13.39
C PRO A 123 3.90 -11.67 13.31
N GLY A 124 4.72 -10.66 13.64
CA GLY A 124 6.18 -10.79 13.65
C GLY A 124 6.84 -10.77 12.26
N HIS A 125 6.14 -10.35 11.21
CA HIS A 125 6.72 -10.26 9.86
C HIS A 125 8.01 -9.41 9.84
N PRO A 126 9.14 -9.88 9.29
CA PRO A 126 10.41 -9.17 9.38
C PRO A 126 10.44 -7.85 8.59
N GLN A 127 9.58 -7.71 7.58
CA GLN A 127 9.54 -6.58 6.65
C GLN A 127 8.32 -5.66 6.80
N MET A 128 7.79 -5.52 8.02
CA MET A 128 6.61 -4.67 8.30
C MET A 128 6.72 -3.24 7.75
N ALA A 129 7.89 -2.60 7.89
CA ALA A 129 8.09 -1.24 7.41
C ALA A 129 7.99 -1.13 5.88
N ALA A 130 8.55 -2.10 5.14
CA ALA A 130 8.49 -2.14 3.68
C ALA A 130 7.07 -2.46 3.18
N ILE A 131 6.35 -3.36 3.87
CA ILE A 131 4.93 -3.63 3.59
C ILE A 131 4.09 -2.37 3.78
N GLN A 132 4.28 -1.66 4.90
CA GLN A 132 3.54 -0.44 5.17
C GLN A 132 3.84 0.66 4.15
N TRP A 133 5.09 0.78 3.69
CA TRP A 133 5.45 1.68 2.60
C TRP A 133 4.69 1.34 1.32
N ALA A 134 4.67 0.07 0.92
CA ALA A 134 4.03 -0.38 -0.32
C ALA A 134 2.51 -0.14 -0.29
N ILE A 135 1.85 -0.47 0.83
CA ILE A 135 0.43 -0.17 1.08
C ILE A 135 0.18 1.33 0.92
N ASN A 136 0.99 2.17 1.57
CA ASN A 136 0.85 3.62 1.50
C ASN A 136 1.09 4.16 0.09
N HIS A 137 2.07 3.60 -0.63
CA HIS A 137 2.39 3.97 -2.00
C HIS A 137 1.20 3.69 -2.92
N VAL A 138 0.61 2.49 -2.87
CA VAL A 138 -0.55 2.12 -3.69
C VAL A 138 -1.78 2.98 -3.33
N ASN A 139 -2.12 3.09 -2.05
CA ASN A 139 -3.25 3.89 -1.56
C ASN A 139 -3.15 5.38 -1.95
N SER A 140 -1.93 5.92 -1.98
CA SER A 140 -1.68 7.32 -2.30
C SER A 140 -1.65 7.60 -3.80
N ASN A 141 -1.52 6.59 -4.65
CA ASN A 141 -1.27 6.79 -6.07
C ASN A 141 -2.33 6.17 -6.99
N THR A 142 -3.27 5.39 -6.44
CA THR A 142 -4.26 4.65 -7.24
C THR A 142 -5.67 4.76 -6.66
N ASN A 143 -6.65 4.27 -7.41
CA ASN A 143 -8.05 4.18 -7.02
C ASN A 143 -8.34 3.01 -6.09
N ILE A 144 -7.42 2.07 -5.91
CA ILE A 144 -7.61 0.98 -4.95
C ILE A 144 -7.18 1.41 -3.55
N CYS A 145 -7.83 0.84 -2.53
CA CYS A 145 -7.61 1.18 -1.12
C CYS A 145 -7.38 -0.09 -0.32
N LEU A 146 -6.13 -0.32 0.08
CA LEU A 146 -5.74 -1.34 1.03
C LEU A 146 -6.10 -0.86 2.44
N VAL A 147 -6.93 -1.62 3.15
CA VAL A 147 -7.40 -1.31 4.51
C VAL A 147 -7.18 -2.50 5.43
N PRO A 148 -6.84 -2.32 6.72
CA PRO A 148 -6.80 -3.45 7.63
C PRO A 148 -8.15 -4.16 7.68
N ARG A 149 -8.08 -5.47 7.59
CA ARG A 149 -9.24 -6.34 7.67
C ARG A 149 -9.84 -6.28 9.06
N THR A 150 -11.17 -6.25 9.12
CA THR A 150 -11.97 -6.50 10.32
C THR A 150 -12.64 -7.87 10.19
N ASN A 151 -13.77 -7.94 9.49
CA ASN A 151 -14.61 -9.13 9.35
C ASN A 151 -14.85 -9.55 7.89
N GLN A 152 -14.18 -8.92 6.92
CA GLN A 152 -14.35 -9.24 5.50
C GLN A 152 -13.94 -10.70 5.23
N GLY A 153 -14.75 -11.43 4.46
CA GLY A 153 -14.47 -12.82 4.07
C GLY A 153 -13.29 -12.93 3.11
N ASP A 154 -13.20 -12.00 2.16
CA ASP A 154 -12.12 -11.93 1.18
C ASP A 154 -11.06 -10.92 1.61
N PHE A 155 -9.79 -11.32 1.62
CA PHE A 155 -8.69 -10.45 2.04
C PHE A 155 -7.33 -11.00 1.62
N VAL A 156 -6.34 -10.12 1.56
CA VAL A 156 -4.94 -10.53 1.40
C VAL A 156 -4.24 -10.67 2.75
N ARG A 157 -3.37 -11.66 2.90
CA ARG A 157 -2.52 -11.81 4.08
C ARG A 157 -1.05 -11.73 3.66
N PHE A 158 -0.32 -10.74 4.17
CA PHE A 158 1.12 -10.67 3.96
C PHE A 158 1.82 -11.68 4.86
N VAL A 159 2.53 -12.65 4.27
CA VAL A 159 3.23 -13.73 4.98
C VAL A 159 4.71 -13.77 4.64
N SER A 160 5.53 -14.16 5.61
CA SER A 160 6.96 -14.37 5.37
C SER A 160 7.16 -15.68 4.63
N GLY A 161 8.01 -15.69 3.60
CA GLY A 161 8.31 -16.87 2.81
C GLY A 161 9.64 -16.77 2.06
N SER A 162 9.85 -17.68 1.10
CA SER A 162 10.99 -17.61 0.20
C SER A 162 10.54 -16.98 -1.12
N GLY A 163 11.21 -15.91 -1.54
CA GLY A 163 10.84 -15.18 -2.77
C GLY A 163 9.77 -14.11 -2.58
N CYS A 164 9.30 -13.52 -3.67
CA CYS A 164 8.20 -12.54 -3.72
C CYS A 164 7.16 -13.11 -4.67
N ALA A 165 5.90 -13.17 -4.25
CA ALA A 165 4.84 -13.76 -5.06
C ALA A 165 3.43 -13.35 -4.60
N SER A 166 2.49 -13.38 -5.53
CA SER A 166 1.09 -13.02 -5.31
C SER A 166 0.17 -13.72 -6.29
N TYR A 167 -1.13 -13.72 -5.98
CA TYR A 167 -2.17 -14.11 -6.92
C TYR A 167 -2.55 -12.91 -7.80
N VAL A 168 -3.03 -13.15 -9.03
CA VAL A 168 -3.57 -12.08 -9.87
C VAL A 168 -5.07 -11.87 -9.61
N GLY A 169 -5.41 -10.72 -9.03
CA GLY A 169 -6.80 -10.36 -8.68
C GLY A 169 -7.34 -11.05 -7.41
N ARG A 170 -8.63 -10.83 -7.12
CA ARG A 170 -9.34 -11.41 -5.98
C ARG A 170 -9.71 -12.87 -6.26
N GLN A 171 -9.23 -13.79 -5.44
CA GLN A 171 -9.50 -15.23 -5.57
C GLN A 171 -10.76 -15.70 -4.83
N GLY A 172 -11.21 -14.91 -3.85
CA GLY A 172 -12.25 -15.32 -2.89
C GLY A 172 -11.63 -15.97 -1.65
N GLY A 173 -12.14 -15.63 -0.47
CA GLY A 173 -11.56 -16.01 0.80
C GLY A 173 -10.20 -15.34 1.09
N MET A 174 -9.40 -15.98 1.93
CA MET A 174 -8.05 -15.53 2.25
C MET A 174 -7.07 -15.92 1.14
N GLN A 175 -6.30 -14.96 0.62
CA GLN A 175 -5.19 -15.21 -0.29
C GLN A 175 -3.88 -14.61 0.26
N ASP A 176 -2.77 -15.34 0.13
CA ASP A 176 -1.48 -14.88 0.63
C ASP A 176 -0.76 -13.97 -0.38
N ILE A 177 -0.06 -12.96 0.13
CA ILE A 177 1.03 -12.26 -0.57
C ILE A 177 2.31 -12.65 0.14
N VAL A 178 3.22 -13.33 -0.57
CA VAL A 178 4.42 -13.93 -0.01
C VAL A 178 5.58 -12.95 -0.10
N ILE A 179 6.08 -12.53 1.06
CA ILE A 179 7.15 -11.54 1.19
C ILE A 179 8.35 -12.20 1.90
N GLY A 180 9.28 -12.73 1.11
CA GLY A 180 10.65 -13.00 1.53
C GLY A 180 11.47 -11.70 1.53
N ASN A 181 12.77 -11.76 1.19
CA ASN A 181 13.68 -10.61 1.15
C ASN A 181 13.40 -9.62 -0.01
N CYS A 182 12.16 -9.16 -0.10
CA CYS A 182 11.63 -8.29 -1.15
C CYS A 182 11.94 -6.82 -0.87
N SER A 183 12.30 -6.07 -1.91
CA SER A 183 12.35 -4.61 -1.79
C SER A 183 10.95 -4.03 -1.56
N GLN A 184 10.85 -2.80 -1.05
CA GLN A 184 9.55 -2.13 -0.91
C GLN A 184 8.82 -1.96 -2.26
N GLY A 185 9.57 -1.82 -3.37
CA GLY A 185 8.99 -1.78 -4.71
C GLY A 185 8.52 -3.15 -5.19
N SER A 186 9.26 -4.22 -4.90
CA SER A 186 8.82 -5.60 -5.17
C SER A 186 7.52 -5.90 -4.41
N ILE A 187 7.38 -5.44 -3.16
CA ILE A 187 6.10 -5.59 -2.43
C ILE A 187 4.96 -4.79 -3.11
N ALA A 188 5.25 -3.60 -3.64
CA ALA A 188 4.26 -2.83 -4.39
C ALA A 188 3.86 -3.53 -5.71
N HIS A 189 4.81 -4.21 -6.36
CA HIS A 189 4.58 -5.09 -7.50
C HIS A 189 3.64 -6.25 -7.16
N GLU A 190 3.87 -6.94 -6.03
CA GLU A 190 2.97 -8.01 -5.57
C GLU A 190 1.54 -7.52 -5.26
N ILE A 191 1.41 -6.28 -4.77
CA ILE A 191 0.10 -5.64 -4.58
C ILE A 191 -0.57 -5.33 -5.93
N CYS A 192 0.21 -4.99 -6.96
CA CYS A 192 -0.30 -4.78 -8.32
C CYS A 192 -0.83 -6.08 -8.94
N HIS A 193 -0.16 -7.22 -8.71
CA HIS A 193 -0.71 -8.54 -9.03
C HIS A 193 -2.03 -8.78 -8.29
N ALA A 194 -2.06 -8.58 -6.96
CA ALA A 194 -3.29 -8.75 -6.19
C ALA A 194 -4.43 -7.83 -6.68
N ALA A 195 -4.11 -6.65 -7.22
CA ALA A 195 -5.07 -5.74 -7.84
C ALA A 195 -5.55 -6.20 -9.24
N GLY A 196 -4.85 -7.12 -9.88
CA GLY A 196 -5.25 -7.75 -11.15
C GLY A 196 -4.36 -7.40 -12.35
N LEU A 197 -3.14 -6.90 -12.14
CA LEU A 197 -2.19 -6.69 -13.22
C LEU A 197 -1.34 -7.95 -13.47
N TRP A 198 -1.16 -8.28 -14.76
CA TRP A 198 -0.12 -9.21 -15.23
C TRP A 198 1.20 -8.46 -15.47
N HIS A 199 2.25 -9.18 -15.88
CA HIS A 199 3.49 -8.53 -16.26
C HIS A 199 3.37 -7.71 -17.56
N GLU A 200 4.17 -6.64 -17.65
CA GLU A 200 4.21 -5.77 -18.81
C GLU A 200 4.84 -6.46 -20.03
N HIS A 201 5.84 -7.33 -19.82
CA HIS A 201 6.52 -8.04 -20.92
C HIS A 201 5.69 -9.18 -21.51
N SER A 202 4.55 -9.53 -20.91
CA SER A 202 3.61 -10.54 -21.39
C SER A 202 2.38 -9.95 -22.10
N ARG A 203 2.33 -8.63 -22.31
CA ARG A 203 1.33 -7.98 -23.17
C ARG A 203 1.26 -8.58 -24.57
N ALA A 204 0.09 -8.49 -25.20
CA ALA A 204 -0.11 -9.02 -26.54
C ALA A 204 0.76 -8.30 -27.60
N ASP A 205 0.95 -6.99 -27.41
CA ASP A 205 1.73 -6.10 -28.28
C ASP A 205 3.25 -6.06 -28.00
N ARG A 206 3.75 -6.82 -27.01
CA ARG A 206 5.13 -6.71 -26.50
C ARG A 206 6.23 -6.86 -27.55
N ASP A 207 6.01 -7.65 -28.61
CA ASP A 207 7.00 -7.90 -29.66
C ASP A 207 7.29 -6.64 -30.52
N ASN A 208 6.46 -5.60 -30.44
CA ASN A 208 6.75 -4.29 -31.05
C ASN A 208 7.81 -3.50 -30.25
N PHE A 209 7.99 -3.83 -28.97
CA PHE A 209 8.75 -3.04 -28.02
C PHE A 209 9.99 -3.76 -27.49
N ILE A 210 9.94 -5.09 -27.40
CA ILE A 210 11.04 -5.93 -26.94
C ILE A 210 11.23 -7.16 -27.83
N THR A 211 12.42 -7.76 -27.74
CA THR A 211 12.73 -9.06 -28.31
C THR A 211 13.03 -10.02 -27.17
N VAL A 212 12.33 -11.16 -27.13
CA VAL A 212 12.64 -12.27 -26.20
C VAL A 212 13.71 -13.16 -26.84
N ASN A 213 14.85 -13.27 -26.19
CA ASN A 213 15.98 -14.08 -26.62
C ASN A 213 15.86 -15.50 -26.05
N TRP A 214 14.98 -16.31 -26.65
CA TRP A 214 14.64 -17.65 -26.19
C TRP A 214 15.86 -18.56 -25.95
N ALA A 215 16.89 -18.44 -26.77
CA ALA A 215 18.13 -19.21 -26.63
C ALA A 215 18.87 -18.95 -25.30
N ASN A 216 18.66 -17.80 -24.65
CA ASN A 216 19.29 -17.43 -23.39
C ASN A 216 18.48 -17.85 -22.16
N ILE A 217 17.23 -18.31 -22.34
CA ILE A 217 16.34 -18.70 -21.23
C ILE A 217 16.77 -20.08 -20.70
N THR A 218 16.68 -20.24 -19.38
CA THR A 218 16.87 -21.50 -18.67
C THR A 218 15.81 -22.51 -19.12
N ALA A 219 16.25 -23.72 -19.45
CA ALA A 219 15.35 -24.78 -19.91
C ALA A 219 14.23 -25.03 -18.88
N GLY A 220 12.98 -25.05 -19.36
CA GLY A 220 11.78 -25.17 -18.53
C GLY A 220 11.22 -23.85 -18.03
N LYS A 221 11.90 -22.70 -18.23
CA LYS A 221 11.41 -21.37 -17.81
C LYS A 221 10.84 -20.54 -18.97
N GLU A 222 10.79 -21.10 -20.17
CA GLU A 222 10.31 -20.40 -21.38
C GLU A 222 8.87 -19.91 -21.22
N HIS A 223 8.03 -20.68 -20.52
CA HIS A 223 6.63 -20.35 -20.32
C HIS A 223 6.40 -19.03 -19.54
N ASN A 224 7.38 -18.58 -18.75
CA ASN A 224 7.35 -17.30 -18.03
C ASN A 224 7.43 -16.07 -18.97
N PHE A 225 7.68 -16.30 -20.26
CA PHE A 225 7.75 -15.27 -21.30
C PHE A 225 6.61 -15.39 -22.32
N ASN A 226 5.60 -16.23 -22.05
CA ASN A 226 4.42 -16.31 -22.89
C ASN A 226 3.62 -15.00 -22.84
N LYS A 227 2.81 -14.75 -23.88
CA LYS A 227 1.96 -13.56 -23.95
C LYS A 227 0.54 -13.89 -23.49
N HIS A 228 -0.10 -12.99 -22.76
CA HIS A 228 -1.51 -13.09 -22.35
C HIS A 228 -2.45 -12.56 -23.44
N VAL A 229 -2.49 -13.21 -24.61
CA VAL A 229 -3.29 -12.77 -25.76
C VAL A 229 -4.78 -13.09 -25.59
N ALA A 230 -5.12 -14.17 -24.88
CA ALA A 230 -6.49 -14.68 -24.78
C ALA A 230 -7.17 -14.41 -23.41
N ASP A 231 -6.40 -13.85 -22.47
CA ASP A 231 -6.70 -13.73 -21.05
C ASP A 231 -6.15 -12.43 -20.42
N GLY A 232 -5.44 -11.62 -21.20
CA GLY A 232 -5.05 -10.26 -20.85
C GLY A 232 -5.85 -9.23 -21.63
N THR A 233 -5.95 -8.02 -21.10
CA THR A 233 -6.34 -6.83 -21.87
C THR A 233 -5.27 -5.78 -21.70
N ASP A 234 -4.67 -5.38 -22.82
CA ASP A 234 -3.66 -4.34 -22.85
C ASP A 234 -4.31 -2.99 -22.48
N ILE A 235 -3.96 -2.45 -21.32
CA ILE A 235 -4.44 -1.13 -20.86
C ILE A 235 -3.36 -0.09 -21.16
N GLY A 236 -3.72 0.94 -21.93
CA GLY A 236 -2.78 1.99 -22.32
C GLY A 236 -1.64 1.50 -23.23
N THR A 237 -0.66 2.38 -23.45
CA THR A 237 0.55 2.11 -24.24
C THR A 237 1.62 1.39 -23.44
N TYR A 238 2.46 0.57 -24.09
CA TYR A 238 3.59 -0.12 -23.47
C TYR A 238 4.49 0.77 -22.59
N ASP A 239 4.97 0.24 -21.48
CA ASP A 239 5.77 0.94 -20.47
C ASP A 239 7.05 0.20 -20.06
N TYR A 240 8.17 0.58 -20.67
CA TYR A 240 9.50 0.09 -20.25
C TYR A 240 9.82 0.37 -18.77
N GLY A 241 9.26 1.45 -18.21
CA GLY A 241 9.47 1.85 -16.81
C GLY A 241 8.49 1.20 -15.83
N SER A 242 7.60 0.33 -16.29
CA SER A 242 6.61 -0.33 -15.44
C SER A 242 7.29 -1.13 -14.33
N ILE A 243 6.73 -1.04 -13.12
CA ILE A 243 7.14 -1.91 -12.02
C ILE A 243 6.77 -3.38 -12.28
N MET A 244 5.83 -3.62 -13.20
CA MET A 244 5.40 -4.94 -13.67
C MET A 244 6.26 -5.47 -14.83
N HIS A 245 7.32 -4.77 -15.24
CA HIS A 245 8.21 -5.27 -16.28
C HIS A 245 9.34 -6.11 -15.67
N TYR A 246 9.67 -7.24 -16.29
CA TYR A 246 10.87 -8.02 -16.00
C TYR A 246 12.17 -7.25 -16.27
N GLY A 247 13.24 -7.65 -15.58
CA GLY A 247 14.60 -7.22 -15.92
C GLY A 247 15.13 -7.89 -17.18
N THR A 248 16.21 -7.34 -17.73
CA THR A 248 16.86 -7.84 -18.97
C THR A 248 17.38 -9.27 -18.87
N HIS A 249 17.66 -9.77 -17.66
CA HIS A 249 18.33 -11.06 -17.41
C HIS A 249 17.43 -12.08 -16.69
N GLY A 250 16.11 -11.84 -16.60
CA GLY A 250 15.19 -12.78 -15.95
C GLY A 250 15.37 -14.21 -16.50
N PHE A 251 15.57 -15.19 -15.62
CA PHE A 251 15.78 -16.61 -15.96
C PHE A 251 16.92 -16.91 -16.96
N SER A 252 17.93 -16.04 -17.08
CA SER A 252 19.07 -16.29 -17.97
C SER A 252 19.90 -17.50 -17.53
N LYS A 253 20.24 -18.40 -18.47
CA LYS A 253 21.12 -19.57 -18.21
C LYS A 253 22.60 -19.31 -18.43
N ASN A 254 22.93 -18.24 -19.14
CA ASN A 254 24.28 -17.95 -19.64
C ASN A 254 24.75 -16.53 -19.30
N GLY A 255 24.02 -15.82 -18.43
CA GLY A 255 24.31 -14.44 -18.07
C GLY A 255 24.05 -13.43 -19.19
N GLN A 256 23.55 -13.86 -20.36
CA GLN A 256 23.17 -12.98 -21.46
C GLN A 256 21.72 -12.51 -21.31
N PRO A 257 21.32 -11.36 -21.90
CA PRO A 257 19.97 -10.86 -21.79
C PRO A 257 18.93 -11.82 -22.37
N THR A 258 17.88 -12.13 -21.60
CA THR A 258 16.69 -12.84 -22.07
C THR A 258 15.67 -11.89 -22.69
N ILE A 259 15.71 -10.61 -22.33
CA ILE A 259 14.91 -9.54 -22.96
C ILE A 259 15.83 -8.44 -23.48
N SER A 260 15.68 -8.11 -24.76
CA SER A 260 16.33 -6.96 -25.40
C SER A 260 15.30 -5.89 -25.75
N ILE A 261 15.58 -4.64 -25.40
CA ILE A 261 14.73 -3.49 -25.76
C ILE A 261 14.87 -3.25 -27.27
N ARG A 262 13.76 -3.24 -28.00
CA ARG A 262 13.70 -2.63 -29.34
C ARG A 262 13.52 -1.15 -29.11
N LYS A 263 14.37 -0.29 -29.69
CA LYS A 263 14.21 1.17 -29.54
C LYS A 263 13.20 1.67 -30.57
N PRO A 264 12.00 2.15 -30.18
CA PRO A 264 11.20 2.96 -31.09
C PRO A 264 11.98 4.20 -31.51
N PRO A 265 11.93 4.61 -32.80
CA PRO A 265 12.49 5.89 -33.23
C PRO A 265 11.98 7.03 -32.34
N GLY A 266 12.88 7.85 -31.81
CA GLY A 266 12.54 9.00 -30.96
C GLY A 266 12.30 8.73 -29.47
N THR A 267 12.57 7.52 -28.97
CA THR A 267 12.50 7.22 -27.52
C THR A 267 13.87 7.03 -26.87
N ASN A 268 14.02 7.58 -25.67
CA ASN A 268 15.22 7.46 -24.83
C ASN A 268 15.13 6.31 -23.80
N ALA A 269 14.14 5.41 -23.91
CA ALA A 269 13.98 4.31 -22.97
C ALA A 269 15.13 3.30 -23.14
N THR A 270 16.00 3.24 -22.13
CA THR A 270 17.21 2.40 -22.15
C THR A 270 17.20 1.30 -21.09
N THR A 271 16.21 1.28 -20.19
CA THR A 271 16.17 0.35 -19.05
C THR A 271 14.77 -0.22 -18.84
N ILE A 272 14.72 -1.44 -18.29
CA ILE A 272 13.53 -2.20 -17.87
C ILE A 272 13.84 -2.90 -16.54
N GLY A 273 12.81 -3.31 -15.80
CA GLY A 273 12.97 -4.09 -14.56
C GLY A 273 13.26 -3.27 -13.31
N GLN A 274 12.87 -2.00 -13.27
CA GLN A 274 13.01 -1.16 -12.09
C GLN A 274 12.10 -1.64 -10.94
N ARG A 275 12.56 -1.47 -9.69
CA ARG A 275 11.82 -1.80 -8.46
C ARG A 275 11.83 -0.64 -7.45
N ASN A 276 11.81 0.60 -7.94
CA ASN A 276 11.80 1.80 -7.12
C ASN A 276 10.37 2.19 -6.71
N ALA A 277 9.46 2.27 -7.68
CA ALA A 277 8.08 2.68 -7.47
C ALA A 277 7.22 2.39 -8.71
N MET A 278 5.90 2.33 -8.53
CA MET A 278 4.95 2.32 -9.65
C MET A 278 5.17 3.50 -10.60
N SER A 279 5.21 3.22 -11.90
CA SER A 279 5.23 4.24 -12.96
C SER A 279 3.89 4.99 -13.03
N PRO A 280 3.83 6.12 -13.76
CA PRO A 280 2.55 6.78 -14.06
C PRO A 280 1.55 5.87 -14.79
N LYS A 281 2.03 4.96 -15.65
CA LYS A 281 1.17 4.06 -16.43
C LYS A 281 0.67 2.88 -15.61
N ASP A 282 1.47 2.36 -14.67
CA ASP A 282 1.02 1.36 -13.69
C ASP A 282 -0.18 1.91 -12.89
N LYS A 283 -0.06 3.15 -12.40
CA LYS A 283 -1.12 3.84 -11.65
C LYS A 283 -2.37 4.03 -12.51
N ALA A 284 -2.19 4.46 -13.76
CA ALA A 284 -3.29 4.66 -14.69
C ALA A 284 -4.01 3.34 -15.02
N ALA A 285 -3.28 2.23 -15.15
CA ALA A 285 -3.87 0.91 -15.37
C ALA A 285 -4.77 0.48 -14.20
N ILE A 286 -4.29 0.58 -12.96
CA ILE A 286 -5.12 0.31 -11.77
C ILE A 286 -6.32 1.28 -11.70
N ASN A 287 -6.13 2.56 -12.03
CA ASN A 287 -7.21 3.54 -12.02
C ASN A 287 -8.27 3.29 -13.12
N ASN A 288 -7.90 2.62 -14.21
CA ASN A 288 -8.83 2.20 -15.25
C ASN A 288 -9.64 0.97 -14.81
N LEU A 289 -9.02 0.06 -14.05
CA LEU A 289 -9.68 -1.14 -13.52
C LEU A 289 -10.67 -0.83 -12.38
N TYR A 290 -10.37 0.20 -11.58
CA TYR A 290 -11.08 0.50 -10.33
C TYR A 290 -11.64 1.93 -10.31
N ALA A 291 -12.91 2.08 -9.94
CA ALA A 291 -13.46 3.38 -9.55
C ALA A 291 -12.73 3.90 -8.29
N PRO A 292 -12.67 5.22 -8.04
CA PRO A 292 -12.04 5.77 -6.85
C PRO A 292 -12.57 5.12 -5.56
N GLY A 293 -11.72 4.34 -4.90
CA GLY A 293 -12.01 3.70 -3.62
C GLY A 293 -12.02 4.69 -2.46
N PRO A 294 -12.35 4.25 -1.24
CA PRO A 294 -12.56 5.13 -0.10
C PRO A 294 -11.33 5.95 0.31
N CYS A 295 -10.11 5.46 0.03
CA CYS A 295 -8.87 6.23 0.21
C CYS A 295 -8.76 7.46 -0.72
N LYS A 296 -9.50 7.47 -1.84
CA LYS A 296 -9.51 8.53 -2.87
C LYS A 296 -10.83 9.27 -2.96
N SER A 297 -11.90 8.68 -2.44
CA SER A 297 -13.21 9.28 -2.38
C SER A 297 -13.16 10.56 -1.53
N THR A 298 -13.73 11.64 -2.04
CA THR A 298 -14.11 12.81 -1.21
C THR A 298 -15.38 12.52 -0.40
N ASP A 299 -16.11 11.46 -0.73
CA ASP A 299 -17.20 10.93 0.06
C ASP A 299 -16.62 9.97 1.12
N CYS A 300 -16.60 10.43 2.36
CA CYS A 300 -16.08 9.71 3.51
C CYS A 300 -17.08 8.69 4.10
N GLY A 301 -18.16 8.39 3.37
CA GLY A 301 -19.22 7.49 3.82
C GLY A 301 -20.18 8.17 4.80
N THR A 302 -20.99 7.35 5.48
CA THR A 302 -21.98 7.85 6.45
C THR A 302 -21.30 8.36 7.71
N GLU A 303 -21.59 9.61 8.07
CA GLU A 303 -21.01 10.26 9.25
C GLU A 303 -21.85 9.98 10.50
N ASP A 304 -21.19 9.54 11.57
CA ASP A 304 -21.79 9.35 12.88
C ASP A 304 -21.88 10.69 13.62
N CYS A 305 -23.05 11.34 13.53
CA CYS A 305 -23.28 12.67 14.08
C CYS A 305 -24.51 12.73 14.98
N LEU A 306 -24.38 13.42 16.10
CA LEU A 306 -25.48 13.86 16.95
C LEU A 306 -25.86 15.29 16.60
N THR A 307 -27.15 15.53 16.34
CA THR A 307 -27.70 16.87 16.09
C THR A 307 -28.16 17.52 17.39
N PHE A 308 -27.99 18.84 17.52
CA PHE A 308 -28.43 19.60 18.68
C PHE A 308 -28.82 21.04 18.30
N ASN A 309 -29.59 21.69 19.18
CA ASN A 309 -29.98 23.09 19.01
C ASN A 309 -29.09 24.01 19.87
N PRO A 310 -28.21 24.85 19.26
CA PRO A 310 -27.33 25.73 20.01
C PRO A 310 -28.07 26.76 20.88
N GLY A 311 -29.27 27.18 20.47
CA GLY A 311 -30.10 28.14 21.24
C GLY A 311 -30.59 27.59 22.58
N GLY A 312 -30.76 26.27 22.70
CA GLY A 312 -31.29 25.58 23.88
C GLY A 312 -30.23 24.97 24.80
N LEU A 313 -28.94 25.26 24.58
CA LEU A 313 -27.86 24.69 25.40
C LEU A 313 -27.86 25.25 26.82
N MET A 314 -27.76 24.34 27.80
CA MET A 314 -27.72 24.65 29.22
C MET A 314 -26.51 24.00 29.89
N VAL A 315 -26.00 24.61 30.95
CA VAL A 315 -24.97 24.04 31.83
C VAL A 315 -25.63 23.55 33.11
N LYS A 316 -25.42 22.27 33.46
CA LYS A 316 -25.95 21.66 34.68
C LYS A 316 -24.85 20.87 35.39
N GLN A 317 -24.80 21.00 36.71
CA GLN A 317 -23.92 20.17 37.53
C GLN A 317 -24.59 18.83 37.84
N ASN A 318 -23.85 17.74 37.69
CA ASN A 318 -24.26 16.39 38.06
C ASN A 318 -23.13 15.72 38.85
N GLY A 319 -23.28 15.67 40.18
CA GLY A 319 -22.19 15.31 41.08
C GLY A 319 -21.01 16.28 40.95
N ASN A 320 -19.82 15.75 40.67
CA ASN A 320 -18.58 16.52 40.54
C ASN A 320 -18.30 16.98 39.10
N ILE A 321 -19.20 16.71 38.15
CA ILE A 321 -18.99 17.01 36.72
C ILE A 321 -19.99 18.07 36.27
N TRP A 322 -19.52 19.04 35.50
CA TRP A 322 -20.37 20.02 34.82
C TRP A 322 -20.70 19.51 33.42
N GLN A 323 -21.97 19.53 33.06
CA GLN A 323 -22.45 18.99 31.78
C GLN A 323 -23.06 20.10 30.94
N VAL A 324 -22.69 20.15 29.66
CA VAL A 324 -23.42 20.89 28.63
C VAL A 324 -24.52 19.98 28.11
N ILE A 325 -25.76 20.42 28.22
CA ILE A 325 -26.97 19.65 27.91
C ILE A 325 -27.72 20.32 26.77
N SER A 326 -28.20 19.52 25.81
CA SER A 326 -29.19 19.92 24.80
C SER A 326 -30.47 19.11 25.02
N GLY A 327 -31.55 19.78 25.43
CA GLY A 327 -32.79 19.09 25.82
C GLY A 327 -32.56 18.16 27.00
N ASN A 328 -32.77 16.85 26.81
CA ASN A 328 -32.56 15.83 27.85
C ASN A 328 -31.22 15.09 27.73
N SER A 329 -30.35 15.46 26.78
CA SER A 329 -29.12 14.74 26.49
C SER A 329 -27.88 15.54 26.93
N ALA A 330 -27.05 14.92 27.78
CA ALA A 330 -25.73 15.44 28.09
C ALA A 330 -24.82 15.27 26.85
N MET A 331 -24.23 16.36 26.40
CA MET A 331 -23.42 16.43 25.18
C MET A 331 -21.93 16.44 25.47
N PHE A 332 -21.51 17.31 26.39
CA PHE A 332 -20.12 17.51 26.76
C PHE A 332 -20.02 17.56 28.28
N ALA A 333 -18.90 17.08 28.81
CA ALA A 333 -18.57 17.13 30.22
C ALA A 333 -17.35 18.04 30.41
N ALA A 334 -17.33 18.77 31.51
CA ALA A 334 -16.25 19.64 31.91
C ALA A 334 -15.98 19.52 33.42
N PRO A 335 -14.74 19.73 33.88
CA PRO A 335 -14.37 19.62 35.28
C PRO A 335 -14.92 20.79 36.13
N ASN A 336 -15.22 21.93 35.50
CA ASN A 336 -15.71 23.12 36.19
C ASN A 336 -16.73 23.88 35.33
N LYS A 337 -17.50 24.76 35.97
CA LYS A 337 -18.54 25.56 35.32
C LYS A 337 -17.98 26.47 34.24
N THR A 338 -16.82 27.09 34.48
CA THR A 338 -16.18 28.04 33.55
C THR A 338 -15.90 27.40 32.19
N GLU A 339 -15.36 26.17 32.19
CA GLU A 339 -15.14 25.41 30.95
C GLU A 339 -16.46 25.02 30.27
N ALA A 340 -17.47 24.58 31.03
CA ALA A 340 -18.79 24.27 30.47
C ALA A 340 -19.45 25.50 29.83
N ASP A 341 -19.39 26.66 30.49
CA ASP A 341 -19.90 27.93 29.98
C ASP A 341 -19.11 28.37 28.73
N ARG A 342 -17.78 28.15 28.71
CA ARG A 342 -16.93 28.41 27.54
C ARG A 342 -17.30 27.53 26.35
N ILE A 343 -17.59 26.25 26.57
CA ILE A 343 -18.09 25.35 25.53
C ILE A 343 -19.41 25.89 24.97
N VAL A 344 -20.39 26.25 25.81
CA VAL A 344 -21.67 26.82 25.34
C VAL A 344 -21.47 28.10 24.53
N GLN A 345 -20.57 28.98 24.98
CA GLN A 345 -20.23 30.20 24.25
C GLN A 345 -19.67 29.89 22.86
N LEU A 346 -18.75 28.93 22.74
CA LEU A 346 -18.16 28.51 21.47
C LEU A 346 -19.19 27.86 20.55
N LEU A 347 -20.00 26.92 21.06
CA LEU A 347 -21.04 26.24 20.28
C LEU A 347 -22.03 27.24 19.68
N LYS A 348 -22.43 28.26 20.45
CA LYS A 348 -23.32 29.35 19.99
C LYS A 348 -22.63 30.28 19.00
N HIS A 349 -21.42 30.77 19.30
CA HIS A 349 -20.68 31.69 18.45
C HIS A 349 -20.34 31.08 17.08
N LEU A 350 -19.91 29.82 17.08
CA LEU A 350 -19.55 29.09 15.86
C LEU A 350 -20.76 28.54 15.11
N GLY A 351 -21.95 28.59 15.72
CA GLY A 351 -23.20 28.12 15.13
C GLY A 351 -23.27 26.61 14.95
N PHE A 352 -22.54 25.84 15.76
CA PHE A 352 -22.53 24.38 15.61
C PHE A 352 -23.92 23.81 15.92
N THR A 353 -24.38 22.91 15.06
CA THR A 353 -25.66 22.18 15.21
C THR A 353 -25.48 20.67 15.17
N ARG A 354 -24.25 20.20 14.87
CA ARG A 354 -23.90 18.78 14.89
C ARG A 354 -22.54 18.55 15.51
N ASN A 355 -22.43 17.46 16.26
CA ASN A 355 -21.17 16.94 16.75
C ASN A 355 -21.00 15.51 16.26
N CYS A 356 -19.88 15.23 15.62
CA CYS A 356 -19.62 14.02 14.88
C CYS A 356 -18.37 13.32 15.39
N TYR A 357 -18.36 11.99 15.24
CA TYR A 357 -17.38 11.12 15.86
C TYR A 357 -16.84 10.09 14.88
N VAL A 358 -15.62 9.64 15.14
CA VAL A 358 -15.01 8.47 14.52
C VAL A 358 -14.60 7.51 15.64
N GLY A 359 -15.08 6.27 15.59
CA GLY A 359 -14.69 5.23 16.56
C GLY A 359 -15.48 5.21 17.87
N ARG A 360 -16.75 5.66 17.91
CA ARG A 360 -17.58 5.50 19.12
C ARG A 360 -17.66 4.00 19.53
N PRO A 361 -17.74 3.68 20.84
CA PRO A 361 -18.01 4.59 21.97
C PRO A 361 -16.81 5.36 22.53
N ALA A 362 -15.57 5.01 22.17
CA ALA A 362 -14.36 5.71 22.59
C ALA A 362 -13.73 6.43 21.38
N PRO A 363 -14.27 7.60 20.98
CA PRO A 363 -13.91 8.21 19.72
C PRO A 363 -12.43 8.59 19.65
N SER A 364 -11.77 8.21 18.56
CA SER A 364 -10.39 8.59 18.25
C SER A 364 -10.29 9.93 17.53
N PHE A 365 -11.40 10.40 16.96
CA PHE A 365 -11.49 11.71 16.32
C PHE A 365 -12.90 12.29 16.47
N GLN A 366 -12.97 13.61 16.70
CA GLN A 366 -14.21 14.36 16.90
C GLN A 366 -14.15 15.68 16.13
N TYR A 367 -15.28 16.09 15.57
CA TYR A 367 -15.44 17.37 14.87
C TYR A 367 -16.89 17.86 14.98
N SER A 368 -17.09 19.16 14.78
CA SER A 368 -18.42 19.79 14.86
C SER A 368 -18.73 20.55 13.57
N LEU A 369 -20.01 20.60 13.20
CA LEU A 369 -20.47 21.20 11.95
C LEU A 369 -21.62 22.18 12.20
N VAL A 370 -21.73 23.16 11.30
CA VAL A 370 -22.90 24.03 11.11
C VAL A 370 -23.74 23.36 10.03
N ASN A 371 -24.83 22.72 10.42
CA ASN A 371 -25.62 21.83 9.57
C ASN A 371 -24.71 20.74 8.96
N ALA A 372 -24.44 20.77 7.66
CA ALA A 372 -23.57 19.80 7.00
C ALA A 372 -22.23 20.41 6.52
N ALA A 373 -21.80 21.53 7.12
CA ALA A 373 -20.58 22.23 6.71
C ALA A 373 -19.72 22.66 7.91
N ALA A 374 -18.40 22.81 7.68
CA ALA A 374 -17.52 23.42 8.67
C ALA A 374 -17.89 24.90 8.90
N SER A 375 -17.74 25.38 10.14
CA SER A 375 -18.02 26.78 10.49
C SER A 375 -17.06 27.74 9.78
N ASN A 376 -17.60 28.86 9.31
CA ASN A 376 -16.84 30.00 8.76
C ASN A 376 -16.87 31.22 9.71
N ALA A 377 -17.40 31.06 10.93
CA ALA A 377 -17.45 32.15 11.91
C ALA A 377 -16.03 32.64 12.25
N PRO A 378 -15.83 33.93 12.58
CA PRO A 378 -14.52 34.44 12.99
C PRO A 378 -14.03 33.76 14.27
N MET A 379 -12.72 33.73 14.45
CA MET A 379 -12.11 33.18 15.67
C MET A 379 -12.52 34.04 16.88
N LEU A 380 -13.03 33.39 17.91
CA LEU A 380 -13.36 34.02 19.18
C LEU A 380 -12.07 34.28 19.95
N ALA A 381 -12.02 35.39 20.69
CA ALA A 381 -10.87 35.72 21.53
C ALA A 381 -10.62 34.57 22.54
N GLY A 382 -9.35 34.16 22.68
CA GLY A 382 -8.93 33.08 23.57
C GLY A 382 -9.27 31.67 23.09
N GLU A 383 -9.47 31.44 21.79
CA GLU A 383 -9.45 30.09 21.23
C GLU A 383 -8.04 29.50 21.25
N ASP A 384 -7.90 28.26 21.73
CA ASP A 384 -6.66 27.49 21.73
C ASP A 384 -6.66 26.51 20.56
N CYS A 385 -5.92 26.84 19.50
CA CYS A 385 -5.91 26.08 18.25
C CYS A 385 -4.50 25.75 17.78
N ILE A 386 -4.31 24.51 17.35
CA ILE A 386 -3.11 24.04 16.65
C ILE A 386 -3.41 24.02 15.15
N SER A 387 -2.61 24.75 14.38
CA SER A 387 -2.75 24.79 12.92
C SER A 387 -1.98 23.65 12.27
N PHE A 388 -2.49 23.15 11.15
CA PHE A 388 -1.86 22.13 10.32
C PHE A 388 -2.19 22.36 8.84
N ASN A 389 -1.37 21.79 7.95
CA ASN A 389 -1.60 21.81 6.51
C ASN A 389 -2.21 20.49 6.02
N PRO A 390 -3.47 20.47 5.56
CA PRO A 390 -4.15 19.27 5.04
C PRO A 390 -3.40 18.55 3.91
N ALA A 391 -2.64 19.28 3.11
CA ALA A 391 -1.86 18.71 2.01
C ALA A 391 -0.64 17.91 2.48
N ASN A 392 -0.12 18.23 3.67
CA ASN A 392 1.04 17.58 4.26
C ASN A 392 0.66 16.37 5.12
N LEU A 393 -0.63 16.15 5.37
CA LEU A 393 -1.10 15.12 6.28
C LEU A 393 -0.78 13.73 5.77
N LYS A 394 -0.12 12.95 6.63
CA LYS A 394 0.24 11.55 6.37
C LYS A 394 -0.24 10.68 7.52
N ILE A 395 -0.74 9.50 7.18
CA ILE A 395 -0.96 8.43 8.16
C ILE A 395 0.36 7.67 8.31
N GLN A 396 0.83 7.54 9.54
CA GLN A 396 2.08 6.86 9.88
C GLN A 396 1.87 5.89 11.03
N THR A 397 2.60 4.78 11.02
CA THR A 397 2.67 3.87 12.15
C THR A 397 3.91 4.23 12.98
N ILE A 398 3.70 4.79 14.17
CA ILE A 398 4.76 5.23 15.09
C ILE A 398 4.64 4.42 16.37
N SER A 399 5.66 3.63 16.69
CA SER A 399 5.67 2.74 17.86
C SER A 399 4.44 1.82 17.95
N GLY A 400 4.03 1.24 16.82
CA GLY A 400 2.88 0.34 16.73
C GLY A 400 1.50 1.02 16.76
N ARG A 401 1.46 2.36 16.84
CA ARG A 401 0.21 3.13 16.82
C ARG A 401 0.04 3.90 15.52
N ILE A 402 -1.17 3.91 14.99
CA ILE A 402 -1.55 4.67 13.80
C ILE A 402 -1.78 6.11 14.19
N LYS A 403 -1.09 7.03 13.51
CA LYS A 403 -1.15 8.47 13.78
C LYS A 403 -1.28 9.26 12.49
N ILE A 404 -1.94 10.42 12.55
CA ILE A 404 -1.86 11.44 11.50
C ILE A 404 -0.84 12.48 11.91
N THR A 405 0.09 12.80 11.01
CA THR A 405 1.13 13.81 11.22
C THR A 405 1.05 14.92 10.17
N ASP A 406 1.47 16.13 10.54
CA ASP A 406 1.81 17.22 9.61
C ASP A 406 3.33 17.45 9.66
N GLY A 407 4.04 16.98 8.64
CA GLY A 407 5.49 16.90 8.69
C GLY A 407 5.97 16.07 9.88
N ASN A 408 6.72 16.71 10.79
CA ASN A 408 7.24 16.10 12.02
C ASN A 408 6.29 16.21 13.22
N SER A 409 5.20 16.97 13.09
CA SER A 409 4.23 17.19 14.17
C SER A 409 3.19 16.06 14.19
N LEU A 410 3.03 15.42 15.35
CA LEU A 410 1.98 14.45 15.61
C LEU A 410 0.68 15.19 15.94
N LEU A 411 -0.38 14.95 15.18
CA LEU A 411 -1.66 15.64 15.35
C LEU A 411 -2.73 14.76 16.01
N PHE A 412 -2.90 13.53 15.53
CA PHE A 412 -3.96 12.64 15.99
C PHE A 412 -3.43 11.21 16.15
N ASP A 413 -3.92 10.50 17.15
CA ASP A 413 -3.54 9.11 17.46
C ASP A 413 -4.79 8.23 17.45
N PHE A 414 -4.78 7.19 16.63
CA PHE A 414 -5.90 6.29 16.37
C PHE A 414 -5.68 4.89 16.96
N GLY A 415 -4.76 4.76 17.92
CA GLY A 415 -4.41 3.47 18.49
C GLY A 415 -3.92 2.52 17.42
N THR A 416 -4.59 1.40 17.19
CA THR A 416 -4.25 0.43 16.13
C THR A 416 -5.15 0.54 14.90
N SER A 417 -6.09 1.50 14.88
CA SER A 417 -7.16 1.59 13.89
C SER A 417 -6.76 2.44 12.68
N MET A 418 -6.28 1.80 11.61
CA MET A 418 -6.01 2.47 10.33
C MET A 418 -7.29 2.97 9.67
N ALA A 419 -8.40 2.24 9.80
CA ALA A 419 -9.67 2.60 9.19
C ALA A 419 -10.19 3.93 9.76
N GLU A 420 -10.08 4.12 11.08
CA GLU A 420 -10.43 5.39 11.72
C GLU A 420 -9.51 6.53 11.30
N ALA A 421 -8.19 6.29 11.21
CA ALA A 421 -7.24 7.28 10.73
C ALA A 421 -7.51 7.70 9.27
N GLN A 422 -7.85 6.74 8.41
CA GLN A 422 -8.22 7.00 7.02
C GLN A 422 -9.52 7.81 6.94
N LEU A 423 -10.53 7.43 7.72
CA LEU A 423 -11.80 8.16 7.79
C LEU A 423 -11.59 9.59 8.30
N ALA A 424 -10.83 9.78 9.38
CA ALA A 424 -10.51 11.11 9.91
C ALA A 424 -9.74 11.96 8.90
N LEU A 425 -8.72 11.40 8.22
CA LEU A 425 -7.99 12.10 7.16
C LEU A 425 -8.90 12.49 5.99
N CYS A 426 -9.83 11.61 5.60
CA CYS A 426 -10.84 11.92 4.59
C CYS A 426 -11.70 13.10 5.04
N LEU A 427 -12.24 13.07 6.27
CA LEU A 427 -13.12 14.11 6.80
C LEU A 427 -12.40 15.47 6.93
N ILE A 428 -11.13 15.47 7.35
CA ILE A 428 -10.28 16.67 7.38
C ILE A 428 -10.20 17.30 5.99
N LYS A 429 -9.99 16.49 4.96
CA LYS A 429 -9.91 16.95 3.57
C LYS A 429 -11.28 17.37 3.03
N LYS A 430 -12.34 16.60 3.27
CA LYS A 430 -13.73 16.88 2.85
C LYS A 430 -14.19 18.24 3.36
N TYR A 431 -13.97 18.51 4.64
CA TYR A 431 -14.39 19.76 5.28
C TYR A 431 -13.35 20.87 5.25
N LYS A 432 -12.17 20.59 4.68
CA LYS A 432 -11.05 21.52 4.54
C LYS A 432 -10.58 22.12 5.88
N PHE A 433 -10.60 21.31 6.94
CA PHE A 433 -10.13 21.77 8.24
C PHE A 433 -8.63 22.04 8.19
N THR A 434 -8.18 23.14 8.77
CA THR A 434 -6.75 23.51 8.89
C THR A 434 -6.31 23.71 10.33
N LYS A 435 -7.24 23.64 11.30
CA LYS A 435 -6.94 23.76 12.72
C LYS A 435 -7.75 22.76 13.55
N THR A 436 -7.11 22.27 14.61
CA THR A 436 -7.77 21.55 15.71
C THR A 436 -7.72 22.44 16.94
N CYS A 437 -8.86 22.61 17.59
CA CYS A 437 -9.03 23.55 18.70
C CYS A 437 -9.59 22.85 19.92
N TYR A 438 -9.25 23.39 21.09
CA TYR A 438 -9.48 22.73 22.37
C TYR A 438 -10.08 23.69 23.41
N VAL A 439 -10.79 23.11 24.37
CA VAL A 439 -11.17 23.76 25.63
C VAL A 439 -10.62 22.89 26.76
N GLY A 440 -9.71 23.43 27.58
CA GLY A 440 -9.23 22.75 28.79
C GLY A 440 -8.04 21.81 28.62
N ARG A 441 -7.08 22.08 27.71
CA ARG A 441 -5.84 21.26 27.63
C ARG A 441 -5.09 21.24 28.98
N PRO A 442 -4.37 20.15 29.33
CA PRO A 442 -4.00 19.01 28.48
C PRO A 442 -5.07 17.94 28.28
N ASP A 443 -6.09 17.87 29.14
CA ASP A 443 -7.20 16.90 29.06
C ASP A 443 -8.49 17.62 28.62
N PRO A 444 -8.66 17.90 27.32
CA PRO A 444 -9.67 18.83 26.84
C PRO A 444 -11.09 18.31 27.08
N SER A 445 -11.91 19.14 27.72
CA SER A 445 -13.36 18.96 27.88
C SER A 445 -14.11 19.02 26.55
N PHE A 446 -13.52 19.69 25.54
CA PHE A 446 -14.08 19.77 24.20
C PHE A 446 -12.98 19.95 23.15
N GLN A 447 -13.09 19.18 22.06
CA GLN A 447 -12.26 19.30 20.87
C GLN A 447 -13.14 19.52 19.65
N TYR A 448 -12.74 20.43 18.77
CA TYR A 448 -13.43 20.74 17.51
C TYR A 448 -12.44 21.17 16.43
N MET A 449 -12.93 21.24 15.19
CA MET A 449 -12.11 21.52 14.02
C MET A 449 -12.54 22.82 13.35
N ARG A 450 -11.59 23.54 12.75
CA ARG A 450 -11.84 24.78 12.01
C ARG A 450 -11.16 24.78 10.65
N LYS A 451 -11.73 25.58 9.73
CA LYS A 451 -11.12 25.93 8.46
C LYS A 451 -10.01 26.96 8.61
#